data_AF-A0A4Y2X9H8-F1
#
_entry.id   AF-A0A4Y2X9H8-F1
#
_cell.length_a   1.000
_cell.length_b   1.000
_cell.length_c   1.000
_cell.angle_alpha   90.00
_cell.angle_beta   90.00
_cell.angle_gamma   90.00
#
_symmetry.space_group_name_H-M   'P 1'
#
loop_
_entity.id
_entity.type
_entity.pdbx_description
1 polymer ?
#
loop_
_entity_poly.entity_id
_entity_poly.type
_entity_poly.pdbx_seq_one_letter_code
_entity_poly.pdbx_strand_id
1 'polypeptide(L)'
;MCLQAERDPQQHAKVRNLIMLDGSPALVTAYTREHKSHFQSDSIVEEEAQALCSYVLQFVDINMMELKKELMSLPSFADRVKKSVEQISATYSNLQSEDLALAFDLYYKKLLMSLKYMPRRKLGKEITLIKASDSVDMTKNFSETYDLEKVCDGKITVHTVKGTHNTFILEKGAKEVSNLLSDIFSH
;
A
#
# COMPACT_ATOMS: atom_id res chain seq x y z
N MET A 1 5.74 4.27 12.93
CA MET A 1 5.40 5.60 13.51
C MET A 1 4.81 5.49 14.93
N CYS A 2 3.63 4.91 15.17
CA CYS A 2 3.05 4.86 16.53
C CYS A 2 3.97 4.18 17.57
N LEU A 3 4.46 2.96 17.26
CA LEU A 3 5.43 2.25 18.11
C LEU A 3 6.75 3.02 18.34
N GLN A 4 7.15 3.91 17.44
CA GLN A 4 8.37 4.72 17.62
C GLN A 4 8.08 5.87 18.58
N ALA A 5 6.94 6.53 18.43
CA ALA A 5 6.49 7.58 19.34
C ALA A 5 6.31 7.07 20.79
N GLU A 6 5.86 5.82 20.97
CA GLU A 6 5.78 5.21 22.31
C GLU A 6 7.12 4.83 22.92
N ARG A 7 8.13 4.52 22.08
CA ARG A 7 9.47 4.15 22.56
C ARG A 7 10.30 5.36 22.95
N ASP A 8 10.11 6.48 22.28
CA ASP A 8 10.79 7.74 22.58
C ASP A 8 9.78 8.89 22.76
N PRO A 9 9.08 8.91 23.91
CA PRO A 9 8.07 9.92 24.19
C PRO A 9 8.66 11.31 24.45
N GLN A 10 9.99 11.44 24.57
CA GLN A 10 10.67 12.73 24.71
C GLN A 10 10.93 13.39 23.36
N GLN A 11 11.17 12.59 22.31
CA GLN A 11 11.43 13.08 20.95
C GLN A 11 10.19 13.13 20.06
N HIS A 12 9.07 12.54 20.50
CA HIS A 12 7.87 12.41 19.67
C HIS A 12 6.61 12.84 20.40
N ALA A 13 5.69 13.46 19.65
CA ALA A 13 4.38 13.79 20.16
C ALA A 13 3.62 12.53 20.60
N LYS A 14 2.93 12.62 21.74
CA LYS A 14 2.05 11.55 22.23
C LYS A 14 0.96 11.27 21.20
N VAL A 15 0.93 10.05 20.67
CA VAL A 15 -0.16 9.60 19.80
C VAL A 15 -1.42 9.48 20.65
N ARG A 16 -2.50 10.19 20.31
CA ARG A 16 -3.79 10.08 21.03
C ARG A 16 -4.65 8.94 20.50
N ASN A 17 -4.90 8.94 19.20
CA ASN A 17 -5.68 7.91 18.51
C ASN A 17 -4.84 7.26 17.39
N LEU A 18 -4.95 5.94 17.23
CA LEU A 18 -4.45 5.24 16.04
C LEU A 18 -5.65 4.67 15.29
N ILE A 19 -5.92 5.23 14.12
CA ILE A 19 -7.06 4.87 13.28
C ILE A 19 -6.52 4.29 11.98
N MET A 20 -6.96 3.09 11.63
CA MET A 20 -6.59 2.39 10.41
C MET A 20 -7.79 2.38 9.47
N LEU A 21 -7.61 2.91 8.27
CA LEU A 21 -8.64 2.90 7.23
C LEU A 21 -8.34 1.74 6.28
N ASP A 22 -9.18 0.72 6.34
CA ASP A 22 -9.17 -0.48 5.51
C ASP A 22 -7.77 -1.08 5.29
N GLY A 23 -6.99 -1.19 6.37
CA GLY A 23 -5.58 -1.54 6.30
C GLY A 23 -5.02 -2.14 7.58
N SER A 24 -4.01 -3.00 7.43
CA SER A 24 -3.21 -3.52 8.54
C SER A 24 -1.80 -3.90 8.06
N PRO A 25 -0.81 -4.10 8.95
CA PRO A 25 0.50 -4.60 8.56
C PRO A 25 0.44 -5.93 7.82
N ALA A 26 -0.44 -6.83 8.24
CA ALA A 26 -0.59 -8.15 7.65
C ALA A 26 -1.22 -8.06 6.25
N LEU A 27 -2.22 -7.20 6.08
CA LEU A 27 -2.86 -6.97 4.79
C LEU A 27 -1.89 -6.39 3.76
N VAL A 28 -1.14 -5.34 4.13
CA VAL A 28 -0.10 -4.76 3.25
C VAL A 28 0.97 -5.80 2.93
N THR A 29 1.36 -6.62 3.90
CA THR A 29 2.32 -7.72 3.65
C THR A 29 1.77 -8.73 2.64
N ALA A 30 0.48 -9.08 2.69
CA ALA A 30 -0.11 -9.99 1.72
C ALA A 30 -0.15 -9.41 0.31
N TYR A 31 -0.63 -8.17 0.14
CA TYR A 31 -0.61 -7.47 -1.15
C TYR A 31 0.80 -7.43 -1.73
N THR A 32 1.77 -7.07 -0.89
CA THR A 32 3.14 -6.95 -1.35
C THR A 32 3.80 -8.31 -1.56
N ARG A 33 3.42 -9.38 -0.86
CA ARG A 33 3.90 -10.74 -1.09
C ARG A 33 3.37 -11.36 -2.38
N GLU A 34 2.12 -11.10 -2.73
CA GLU A 34 1.58 -11.47 -4.04
C GLU A 34 2.41 -10.80 -5.13
N HIS A 35 2.72 -9.52 -4.97
CA HIS A 35 3.72 -8.84 -5.77
C HIS A 35 5.09 -9.57 -5.70
N LYS A 36 5.59 -9.94 -4.51
CA LYS A 36 6.88 -10.61 -4.31
C LYS A 36 7.00 -11.98 -4.97
N SER A 37 5.95 -12.79 -5.03
CA SER A 37 6.00 -14.05 -5.80
C SER A 37 6.26 -13.80 -7.28
N HIS A 38 5.95 -12.60 -7.79
CA HIS A 38 6.36 -12.14 -9.12
C HIS A 38 7.78 -11.52 -9.15
N PHE A 39 8.37 -11.22 -7.99
CA PHE A 39 9.72 -10.65 -7.81
C PHE A 39 10.75 -11.65 -7.25
N GLN A 40 10.45 -12.96 -7.19
CA GLN A 40 11.43 -13.98 -6.82
C GLN A 40 12.12 -14.52 -8.07
N SER A 41 12.88 -13.66 -8.73
CA SER A 41 13.82 -14.06 -9.78
C SER A 41 15.24 -13.92 -9.27
N ASP A 42 16.15 -14.83 -9.65
CA ASP A 42 17.57 -14.70 -9.34
C ASP A 42 18.25 -13.50 -10.06
N SER A 43 17.49 -12.73 -10.84
CA SER A 43 17.94 -11.61 -11.67
C SER A 43 17.30 -10.29 -11.23
N ILE A 44 18.14 -9.34 -10.80
CA ILE A 44 17.73 -7.95 -10.49
C ILE A 44 17.03 -7.30 -11.69
N VAL A 45 17.48 -7.61 -12.91
CA VAL A 45 16.89 -7.10 -14.15
C VAL A 45 15.44 -7.55 -14.33
N GLU A 46 15.14 -8.79 -13.95
CA GLU A 46 13.79 -9.32 -14.05
C GLU A 46 12.87 -8.72 -12.97
N GLU A 47 13.38 -8.51 -11.75
CA GLU A 47 12.65 -7.81 -10.69
C GLU A 47 12.30 -6.37 -11.10
N GLU A 48 13.28 -5.63 -11.65
CA GLU A 48 13.07 -4.27 -12.15
C GLU A 48 12.02 -4.22 -13.26
N ALA A 49 12.12 -5.11 -14.25
CA ALA A 49 11.19 -5.18 -15.38
C ALA A 49 9.76 -5.51 -14.90
N GLN A 50 9.61 -6.46 -13.97
CA GLN A 50 8.32 -6.79 -13.39
C GLN A 50 7.70 -5.59 -12.64
N ALA A 51 8.50 -4.82 -11.91
CA ALA A 51 8.03 -3.70 -11.10
C ALA A 51 7.53 -2.57 -11.98
N LEU A 52 8.27 -2.30 -13.04
CA LEU A 52 7.90 -1.34 -14.07
C LEU A 52 6.62 -1.76 -14.80
N CYS A 53 6.47 -3.02 -15.16
CA CYS A 53 5.22 -3.51 -15.75
C CYS A 53 4.01 -3.31 -14.81
N SER A 54 4.14 -3.66 -13.52
CA SER A 54 3.08 -3.40 -12.53
C SER A 54 2.81 -1.91 -12.29
N TYR A 55 3.82 -1.06 -12.45
CA TYR A 55 3.66 0.39 -12.39
C TYR A 55 2.89 0.92 -13.60
N VAL A 56 3.27 0.51 -14.82
CA VAL A 56 2.61 0.93 -16.07
C VAL A 56 1.14 0.49 -16.11
N LEU A 57 0.83 -0.72 -15.65
CA LEU A 57 -0.55 -1.24 -15.56
C LEU A 57 -1.50 -0.38 -14.71
N GLN A 58 -0.97 0.46 -13.81
CA GLN A 58 -1.82 1.38 -13.03
C GLN A 58 -2.34 2.55 -13.87
N PHE A 59 -1.75 2.80 -15.04
CA PHE A 59 -2.11 3.89 -15.94
C PHE A 59 -2.75 3.37 -17.22
N VAL A 60 -2.16 2.35 -17.84
CA VAL A 60 -2.55 1.87 -19.17
C VAL A 60 -2.56 0.35 -19.22
N ASP A 61 -3.49 -0.21 -20.00
CA ASP A 61 -3.48 -1.63 -20.30
C ASP A 61 -2.25 -1.99 -21.15
N ILE A 62 -1.54 -3.06 -20.76
CA ILE A 62 -0.35 -3.53 -21.46
C ILE A 62 -0.34 -5.04 -21.62
N ASN A 63 0.33 -5.51 -22.68
CA ASN A 63 0.77 -6.89 -22.74
C ASN A 63 1.98 -7.09 -21.82
N MET A 64 1.71 -7.61 -20.61
CA MET A 64 2.72 -7.82 -19.57
C MET A 64 3.94 -8.63 -20.04
N MET A 65 3.72 -9.66 -20.86
CA MET A 65 4.79 -10.53 -21.33
C MET A 65 5.71 -9.82 -22.32
N GLU A 66 5.12 -9.07 -23.26
CA GLU A 66 5.86 -8.31 -24.27
C GLU A 66 6.65 -7.16 -23.65
N LEU A 67 6.00 -6.34 -22.81
CA LEU A 67 6.69 -5.22 -22.18
C LEU A 67 7.81 -5.72 -21.26
N LYS A 68 7.58 -6.78 -20.47
CA LYS A 68 8.62 -7.34 -19.60
C LYS A 68 9.83 -7.80 -20.41
N LYS A 69 9.61 -8.51 -21.53
CA LYS A 69 10.69 -8.95 -22.43
C LYS A 69 11.45 -7.77 -23.02
N GLU A 70 10.75 -6.70 -23.43
CA GLU A 70 11.37 -5.48 -23.94
C GLU A 70 12.27 -4.84 -22.87
N LEU A 71 11.75 -4.63 -21.66
CA LEU A 71 12.48 -4.04 -20.54
C LEU A 71 13.71 -4.87 -20.15
N MET A 72 13.61 -6.20 -20.15
CA MET A 72 14.75 -7.08 -19.85
C MET A 72 15.87 -6.98 -20.89
N SER A 73 15.57 -6.57 -22.12
CA SER A 73 16.58 -6.41 -23.19
C SER A 73 17.33 -5.07 -23.14
N LEU A 74 16.82 -4.10 -22.37
CA LEU A 74 17.44 -2.78 -22.22
C LEU A 74 18.71 -2.85 -21.35
N PRO A 75 19.72 -2.00 -21.62
CA PRO A 75 21.04 -2.16 -21.02
C PRO A 75 21.14 -1.61 -19.59
N SER A 76 20.24 -0.72 -19.18
CA SER A 76 20.28 -0.12 -17.84
C SER A 76 18.89 0.04 -17.22
N PHE A 77 18.83 0.18 -15.90
CA PHE A 77 17.60 0.52 -15.18
C PHE A 77 17.01 1.86 -15.64
N ALA A 78 17.86 2.86 -15.91
CA ALA A 78 17.41 4.16 -16.40
C ALA A 78 16.70 4.04 -17.76
N ASP A 79 17.20 3.19 -18.66
CA ASP A 79 16.55 2.94 -19.95
C ASP A 79 15.20 2.24 -19.78
N ARG A 80 15.11 1.31 -18.82
CA ARG A 80 13.83 0.64 -18.48
C ARG A 80 12.80 1.62 -17.95
N VAL A 81 13.19 2.49 -17.02
CA VAL A 81 12.31 3.55 -16.49
C VAL A 81 11.85 4.46 -17.62
N LYS A 82 12.78 4.93 -18.46
CA LYS A 82 12.46 5.78 -19.61
C LYS A 82 11.44 5.12 -20.53
N LYS A 83 11.65 3.85 -20.90
CA LYS A 83 10.72 3.10 -21.75
C LYS A 83 9.33 2.99 -21.13
N SER A 84 9.25 2.72 -19.83
CA SER A 84 7.96 2.65 -19.12
C SER A 84 7.24 3.99 -19.04
N VAL A 85 8.00 5.08 -18.83
CA VAL A 85 7.45 6.45 -18.88
C VAL A 85 6.89 6.75 -20.27
N GLU A 86 7.64 6.41 -21.34
CA GLU A 86 7.17 6.58 -22.72
C GLU A 86 5.86 5.83 -22.98
N GLN A 87 5.71 4.60 -22.45
CA GLN A 87 4.46 3.83 -22.56
C GLN A 87 3.27 4.56 -21.93
N ILE A 88 3.45 5.16 -20.75
CA ILE A 88 2.39 5.91 -20.06
C ILE A 88 2.09 7.22 -20.80
N SER A 89 3.13 7.95 -21.19
CA SER A 89 3.02 9.25 -21.87
C SER A 89 2.39 9.15 -23.27
N ALA A 90 2.44 7.98 -23.91
CA ALA A 90 1.74 7.72 -25.17
C ALA A 90 0.21 7.88 -25.03
N THR A 91 -0.35 7.57 -23.86
CA THR A 91 -1.78 7.75 -23.56
C THR A 91 -2.03 9.05 -22.78
N TYR A 92 -1.14 9.40 -21.86
CA TYR A 92 -1.28 10.56 -20.96
C TYR A 92 -0.19 11.61 -21.21
N SER A 93 -0.25 12.26 -22.36
CA SER A 93 0.76 13.24 -22.81
C SER A 93 0.84 14.50 -21.95
N ASN A 94 -0.15 14.75 -21.09
CA ASN A 94 -0.17 15.87 -20.15
C ASN A 94 0.65 15.61 -18.87
N LEU A 95 1.02 14.36 -18.59
CA LEU A 95 1.85 14.02 -17.42
C LEU A 95 3.32 14.29 -17.72
N GLN A 96 4.02 14.90 -16.76
CA GLN A 96 5.45 15.20 -16.89
C GLN A 96 6.27 13.91 -16.74
N SER A 97 7.26 13.72 -17.61
CA SER A 97 8.09 12.51 -17.62
C SER A 97 8.91 12.37 -16.34
N GLU A 98 9.38 13.50 -15.80
CA GLU A 98 10.15 13.57 -14.55
C GLU A 98 9.30 13.13 -13.35
N ASP A 99 8.03 13.53 -13.30
CA ASP A 99 7.10 13.14 -12.23
C ASP A 99 6.77 11.65 -12.30
N LEU A 100 6.60 11.09 -13.50
CA LEU A 100 6.38 9.65 -13.69
C LEU A 100 7.59 8.82 -13.24
N ALA A 101 8.81 9.25 -13.60
CA ALA A 101 10.03 8.59 -13.18
C ALA A 101 10.22 8.66 -11.65
N LEU A 102 9.98 9.83 -11.05
CA LEU A 102 10.05 10.01 -9.59
C LEU A 102 8.97 9.18 -8.87
N ALA A 103 7.75 9.16 -9.40
CA ALA A 103 6.66 8.37 -8.84
C ALA A 103 6.98 6.88 -8.84
N PHE A 104 7.61 6.36 -9.90
CA PHE A 104 8.07 4.98 -9.94
C PHE A 104 9.15 4.68 -8.87
N ASP A 105 10.17 5.52 -8.74
CA ASP A 105 11.21 5.35 -7.71
C ASP A 105 10.61 5.30 -6.29
N LEU A 106 9.68 6.22 -5.99
CA LEU A 106 8.99 6.25 -4.71
C LEU A 106 8.06 5.05 -4.52
N TYR A 107 7.34 4.63 -5.57
CA TYR A 107 6.49 3.44 -5.56
C TYR A 107 7.31 2.18 -5.24
N TYR A 108 8.41 1.97 -5.94
CA TYR A 108 9.28 0.81 -5.75
C TYR A 108 9.89 0.79 -4.34
N LYS A 109 10.38 1.93 -3.84
CA LYS A 109 10.86 2.06 -2.46
C LYS A 109 9.79 1.75 -1.43
N LYS A 110 8.55 2.25 -1.62
CA LYS A 110 7.40 1.94 -0.75
C LYS A 110 7.08 0.45 -0.72
N LEU A 111 7.10 -0.21 -1.88
CA LEU A 111 6.90 -1.66 -2.00
C LEU A 111 7.96 -2.43 -1.21
N LEU A 112 9.24 -2.12 -1.40
CA LEU A 112 10.35 -2.77 -0.69
C LEU A 112 10.30 -2.54 0.83
N MET A 113 9.96 -1.32 1.27
CA MET A 113 9.78 -1.03 2.69
C MET A 113 8.64 -1.84 3.29
N SER A 114 7.53 -1.93 2.57
CA SER A 114 6.33 -2.68 3.00
C SER A 114 6.61 -4.18 3.09
N LEU A 115 7.36 -4.74 2.14
CA LEU A 115 7.79 -6.14 2.14
C LEU A 115 8.67 -6.53 3.34
N LYS A 116 9.51 -5.58 3.78
CA LYS A 116 10.46 -5.80 4.87
C LYS A 116 9.87 -5.44 6.23
N TYR A 117 8.71 -4.79 6.25
CA TYR A 117 8.11 -4.31 7.48
C TYR A 117 7.54 -5.49 8.29
N MET A 118 8.09 -5.69 9.48
CA MET A 118 7.58 -6.65 10.46
C MET A 118 7.60 -5.98 11.84
N PRO A 119 6.43 -5.82 12.49
CA PRO A 119 6.37 -5.32 13.86
C PRO A 119 7.20 -6.23 14.79
N ARG A 120 8.25 -5.66 15.40
CA ARG A 120 9.14 -6.39 16.33
C ARG A 120 8.64 -6.41 17.78
N ARG A 121 7.65 -5.58 18.09
CA ARG A 121 6.99 -5.50 19.40
C ARG A 121 5.51 -5.24 19.14
N LYS A 122 4.68 -5.74 20.05
CA LYS A 122 3.27 -5.45 20.01
C LYS A 122 3.00 -4.02 20.47
N LEU A 123 2.01 -3.39 19.86
CA LEU A 123 1.51 -2.07 20.25
C LEU A 123 0.57 -2.23 21.45
N GLY A 124 0.84 -1.54 22.56
CA GLY A 124 0.01 -1.61 23.77
C GLY A 124 -1.20 -0.68 23.75
N LYS A 125 -1.47 -0.04 22.62
CA LYS A 125 -2.40 1.08 22.49
C LYS A 125 -3.65 0.70 21.74
N GLU A 126 -4.76 1.34 22.09
CA GLU A 126 -6.03 1.10 21.42
C GLU A 126 -5.95 1.50 19.94
N ILE A 127 -6.56 0.66 19.10
CA ILE A 127 -6.64 0.84 17.66
C ILE A 127 -8.11 0.86 17.25
N THR A 128 -8.47 1.81 16.40
CA THR A 128 -9.73 1.76 15.67
C THR A 128 -9.46 1.36 14.23
N LEU A 129 -10.07 0.27 13.78
CA LEU A 129 -10.10 -0.15 12.38
C LEU A 129 -11.45 0.26 11.77
N ILE A 130 -11.43 1.04 10.70
CA ILE A 130 -12.61 1.33 9.88
C ILE A 130 -12.41 0.61 8.54
N LYS A 131 -13.09 -0.52 8.33
CA LYS A 131 -12.92 -1.37 7.15
C LYS A 131 -14.07 -1.21 6.16
N ALA A 132 -13.78 -1.52 4.90
CA ALA A 132 -14.78 -1.61 3.85
C ALA A 132 -15.65 -2.88 4.05
N SER A 133 -16.92 -2.83 3.66
CA SER A 133 -17.82 -3.99 3.73
C SER A 133 -17.49 -5.05 2.70
N ASP A 134 -17.04 -4.62 1.53
CA ASP A 134 -16.86 -5.50 0.38
C ASP A 134 -15.41 -6.02 0.43
N SER A 135 -15.27 -7.26 0.93
CA SER A 135 -13.99 -7.93 1.01
C SER A 135 -13.38 -8.11 -0.38
N VAL A 136 -12.16 -7.61 -0.58
CA VAL A 136 -11.30 -8.06 -1.67
C VAL A 136 -10.80 -9.48 -1.39
N ASP A 137 -10.45 -10.25 -2.43
CA ASP A 137 -10.03 -11.66 -2.28
C ASP A 137 -8.93 -11.85 -1.23
N MET A 138 -8.00 -10.90 -1.15
CA MET A 138 -6.92 -10.92 -0.16
C MET A 138 -7.42 -10.89 1.28
N THR A 139 -8.48 -10.14 1.58
CA THR A 139 -9.02 -10.00 2.94
C THR A 139 -9.76 -11.24 3.44
N LYS A 140 -10.14 -12.18 2.56
CA LYS A 140 -10.89 -13.40 2.93
C LYS A 140 -10.11 -14.33 3.86
N ASN A 141 -8.78 -14.23 3.87
CA ASN A 141 -7.90 -15.07 4.68
C ASN A 141 -7.49 -14.40 6.02
N PHE A 142 -8.04 -13.23 6.32
CA PHE A 142 -7.73 -12.48 7.54
C PHE A 142 -8.86 -12.56 8.55
N SER A 143 -8.54 -12.32 9.82
CA SER A 143 -9.55 -12.10 10.86
C SER A 143 -10.36 -10.81 10.62
N GLU A 144 -11.48 -10.66 11.32
CA GLU A 144 -12.32 -9.44 11.29
C GLU A 144 -11.55 -8.15 11.65
N THR A 145 -10.45 -8.30 12.39
CA THR A 145 -9.52 -7.24 12.82
C THR A 145 -8.31 -7.09 11.89
N TYR A 146 -8.32 -7.72 10.72
CA TYR A 146 -7.19 -7.75 9.77
C TYR A 146 -5.87 -8.18 10.41
N ASP A 147 -5.92 -9.20 11.27
CA ASP A 147 -4.78 -9.76 12.02
C ASP A 147 -4.07 -8.76 12.97
N LEU A 148 -4.69 -7.63 13.29
CA LEU A 148 -4.11 -6.64 14.21
C LEU A 148 -3.85 -7.21 15.60
N GLU A 149 -4.65 -8.17 16.06
CA GLU A 149 -4.50 -8.90 17.33
C GLU A 149 -3.16 -9.67 17.43
N LYS A 150 -2.53 -9.97 16.29
CA LYS A 150 -1.20 -10.60 16.27
C LYS A 150 -0.09 -9.62 16.62
N VAL A 151 -0.32 -8.31 16.43
CA VAL A 151 0.68 -7.24 16.55
C VAL A 151 0.28 -6.11 17.50
N CYS A 152 -0.87 -6.23 18.16
CA CYS A 152 -1.42 -5.26 19.12
C CYS A 152 -1.95 -6.00 20.35
N ASP A 153 -1.61 -5.51 21.55
CA ASP A 153 -2.17 -5.96 22.82
C ASP A 153 -3.25 -4.98 23.35
N GLY A 154 -3.32 -3.77 22.81
CA GLY A 154 -4.39 -2.82 23.12
C GLY A 154 -5.74 -3.24 22.55
N LYS A 155 -6.82 -2.65 23.06
CA LYS A 155 -8.19 -2.88 22.57
C LYS A 155 -8.29 -2.52 21.09
N ILE A 156 -8.92 -3.39 20.31
CA ILE A 156 -9.19 -3.16 18.88
C ILE A 156 -10.68 -2.94 18.70
N THR A 157 -11.06 -1.76 18.23
CA THR A 157 -12.45 -1.41 17.88
C THR A 157 -12.60 -1.47 16.36
N VAL A 158 -13.64 -2.15 15.86
CA VAL A 158 -13.87 -2.31 14.41
C VAL A 158 -15.17 -1.64 14.01
N HIS A 159 -15.13 -0.83 12.97
CA HIS A 159 -16.28 -0.29 12.25
C HIS A 159 -16.25 -0.78 10.81
N THR A 160 -17.41 -1.03 10.22
CA THR A 160 -17.54 -1.43 8.81
C THR A 160 -18.35 -0.38 8.08
N VAL A 161 -17.81 0.15 6.99
CA VAL A 161 -18.46 1.15 6.12
C VAL A 161 -18.72 0.53 4.76
N LYS A 162 -19.90 0.82 4.19
CA LYS A 162 -20.30 0.22 2.92
C LYS A 162 -19.39 0.65 1.76
N GLY A 163 -18.94 -0.32 0.97
CA GLY A 163 -18.16 -0.09 -0.26
C GLY A 163 -16.97 -1.04 -0.36
N THR A 164 -16.15 -0.82 -1.39
CA THR A 164 -14.86 -1.50 -1.60
C THR A 164 -13.72 -0.71 -0.96
N HIS A 165 -12.50 -1.25 -0.99
CA HIS A 165 -11.27 -0.56 -0.58
C HIS A 165 -11.15 0.87 -1.13
N ASN A 166 -11.65 1.11 -2.34
CA ASN A 166 -11.57 2.42 -2.99
C ASN A 166 -12.80 3.30 -2.74
N THR A 167 -13.97 2.71 -2.47
CA THR A 167 -15.24 3.46 -2.47
C THR A 167 -15.81 3.72 -1.08
N PHE A 168 -15.37 3.02 -0.03
CA PHE A 168 -15.85 3.26 1.34
C PHE A 168 -15.49 4.66 1.87
N ILE A 169 -14.54 5.34 1.24
CA ILE A 169 -14.10 6.71 1.55
C ILE A 169 -14.63 7.75 0.55
N LEU A 170 -15.61 7.39 -0.28
CA LEU A 170 -16.23 8.27 -1.26
C LEU A 170 -17.70 8.53 -0.90
N GLU A 171 -18.22 9.68 -1.34
CA GLU A 171 -19.63 10.05 -1.22
C GLU A 171 -20.25 9.77 0.18
N LYS A 172 -21.21 8.85 0.25
CA LYS A 172 -21.87 8.44 1.49
C LYS A 172 -20.91 7.78 2.47
N GLY A 173 -19.98 6.96 1.98
CA GLY A 173 -18.96 6.32 2.79
C GLY A 173 -18.02 7.35 3.44
N ALA A 174 -17.60 8.37 2.68
CA ALA A 174 -16.82 9.49 3.21
C ALA A 174 -17.52 10.20 4.38
N LYS A 175 -18.83 10.42 4.25
CA LYS A 175 -19.65 11.03 5.31
C LYS A 175 -19.73 10.14 6.55
N GLU A 176 -19.91 8.83 6.36
CA GLU A 176 -19.96 7.87 7.46
C GLU A 176 -18.62 7.77 8.20
N VAL A 177 -17.51 7.65 7.46
CA VAL A 177 -16.14 7.68 8.02
C VAL A 177 -15.93 8.99 8.79
N SER A 178 -16.34 10.14 8.23
CA SER A 178 -16.21 11.44 8.90
C SER A 178 -17.00 11.51 10.22
N ASN A 179 -18.19 10.92 10.29
CA ASN A 179 -18.97 10.88 11.52
C ASN A 179 -18.27 10.01 12.58
N LEU A 180 -17.80 8.82 12.19
CA LEU A 180 -17.02 7.95 13.08
C LEU A 180 -15.77 8.64 13.63
N LEU A 181 -15.03 9.35 12.77
CA LEU A 181 -13.87 10.13 13.19
C LEU A 181 -14.25 11.22 14.19
N SER A 182 -15.36 11.92 13.94
CA SER A 182 -15.84 13.00 14.83
C SER A 182 -16.19 12.47 16.22
N ASP A 183 -16.84 11.31 16.29
CA ASP A 183 -17.17 10.64 17.56
C ASP A 183 -15.90 10.21 18.32
N ILE A 184 -14.91 9.67 17.61
CA ILE A 184 -13.61 9.26 18.19
C ILE A 184 -12.83 10.45 18.73
N PHE A 185 -12.89 11.61 18.08
CA PHE A 185 -12.17 12.81 18.51
C PHE A 185 -12.92 13.64 19.57
N SER A 186 -14.19 13.34 19.82
CA SER A 186 -15.00 14.02 20.84
C SER A 186 -14.77 13.51 22.26
N HIS A 187 -13.97 12.44 22.41
CA HIS A 187 -13.59 11.80 23.67
C HIS A 187 -12.06 11.70 23.81
#